data_AF-A0A5C5DF96-F1
#
_entry.id   AF-A0A5C5DF96-F1
#
_cell.length_a   1.000
_cell.length_b   1.000
_cell.length_c   1.000
_cell.angle_alpha   90.00
_cell.angle_beta   90.00
_cell.angle_gamma   90.00
#
_symmetry.space_group_name_H-M   'P 1'
#
loop_
_entity.id
_entity.type
_entity.pdbx_description
1 polymer ?
#
loop_
_entity_poly.entity_id
_entity_poly.type
_entity_poly.pdbx_seq_one_letter_code
_entity_poly.pdbx_strand_id
1 'polypeptide(L)'
;MSVLILIFMLAAYLYPAINASNRGHKDSKAIWVLNVFLGWTALGWIIALIWSFTGKNKVKEKSALTWTTKICPFCSEEIKIDAIKCRYCNSDLTKT
;
A
#
# COMPACT_ATOMS: atom_id res chain seq x y z
N MET A 1 -15.97 39.39 16.06
CA MET A 1 -16.41 38.02 16.42
C MET A 1 -16.62 37.13 15.19
N SER A 2 -17.27 37.61 14.14
CA SER A 2 -17.52 36.88 12.87
C SER A 2 -16.26 36.42 12.13
N VAL A 3 -15.23 37.27 12.03
CA VAL A 3 -13.99 36.95 11.30
C VAL A 3 -13.19 35.82 11.98
N LEU A 4 -13.16 35.78 13.31
CA LEU A 4 -12.48 34.72 14.07
C LEU A 4 -13.15 33.35 13.89
N ILE A 5 -14.49 33.33 13.83
CA ILE A 5 -15.27 32.10 13.58
C ILE A 5 -15.01 31.57 12.16
N LEU A 6 -14.91 32.47 11.17
CA LEU A 6 -14.58 32.10 9.80
C LEU A 6 -13.15 31.56 9.67
N ILE A 7 -12.17 32.16 10.35
CA ILE A 7 -10.78 31.69 10.35
C ILE A 7 -10.68 30.31 11.03
N PHE A 8 -11.39 30.11 12.15
CA PHE A 8 -11.41 28.83 12.84
C PHE A 8 -12.08 27.71 12.02
N MET A 9 -13.20 28.03 11.35
CA MET A 9 -13.87 27.12 10.41
C MET A 9 -13.00 26.76 9.20
N LEU A 10 -12.26 27.73 8.65
CA LEU A 10 -11.35 27.51 7.53
C LEU A 10 -10.13 26.66 7.94
N ALA A 11 -9.57 26.93 9.13
CA ALA A 11 -8.48 26.14 9.69
C ALA A 11 -8.91 24.70 9.97
N ALA A 12 -10.13 24.50 10.50
CA ALA A 12 -10.73 23.17 10.63
C ALA A 12 -10.87 22.51 9.25
N TYR A 13 -11.33 23.25 8.22
CA TYR A 13 -11.46 22.78 6.84
C TYR A 13 -10.18 22.24 6.20
N LEU A 14 -9.05 22.86 6.50
CA LEU A 14 -7.76 22.39 6.01
C LEU A 14 -7.07 21.37 6.93
N TYR A 15 -7.60 21.14 8.14
CA TYR A 15 -7.02 20.25 9.14
C TYR A 15 -6.72 18.81 8.64
N PRO A 16 -7.65 18.09 7.96
CA PRO A 16 -7.37 16.73 7.49
C PRO A 16 -6.28 16.68 6.41
N ALA A 17 -6.17 17.71 5.55
CA ALA A 17 -5.13 17.80 4.52
C ALA A 17 -3.75 18.13 5.12
N ILE A 18 -3.69 18.97 6.15
CA ILE A 18 -2.46 19.29 6.90
C ILE A 18 -1.97 18.05 7.66
N ASN A 19 -2.87 17.35 8.36
CA ASN A 19 -2.52 16.16 9.13
C ASN A 19 -2.01 15.00 8.25
N ALA A 20 -2.54 14.85 7.03
CA ALA A 20 -2.05 13.88 6.05
C ALA A 20 -0.68 14.24 5.46
N SER A 21 -0.39 15.54 5.32
CA SER A 21 0.87 16.05 4.75
C SER A 21 2.04 15.91 5.73
N ASN A 22 1.80 16.11 7.04
CA ASN A 22 2.85 16.03 8.06
C ASN A 22 3.30 14.58 8.37
N ARG A 23 2.60 13.56 7.85
CA ARG A 23 2.91 12.13 8.07
C ARG A 23 3.56 11.42 6.87
N GLY A 24 3.90 12.13 5.79
CA GLY A 24 4.62 11.54 4.66
C GLY A 24 3.89 10.39 3.96
N HIS A 25 2.56 10.32 4.06
CA HIS A 25 1.78 9.28 3.40
C HIS A 25 1.81 9.48 1.88
N LYS A 26 2.23 8.46 1.12
CA LYS A 26 2.20 8.45 -0.36
C LYS A 26 0.79 8.72 -0.94
N ASP A 27 -0.24 8.53 -0.13
CA ASP A 27 -1.65 8.77 -0.47
C ASP A 27 -2.13 10.19 -0.16
N SER A 28 -1.23 11.12 0.20
CA SER A 28 -1.54 12.54 0.41
C SER A 28 -2.29 13.17 -0.76
N LYS A 29 -1.98 12.72 -2.00
CA LYS A 29 -2.67 13.18 -3.22
C LYS A 29 -4.16 12.82 -3.23
N ALA A 30 -4.52 11.63 -2.75
CA ALA A 30 -5.91 11.18 -2.76
C ALA A 30 -6.74 11.87 -1.66
N ILE A 31 -6.13 12.15 -0.51
CA ILE A 31 -6.75 12.94 0.56
C ILE A 31 -6.95 14.40 0.10
N TRP A 32 -5.98 14.97 -0.64
CA TRP A 32 -6.12 16.30 -1.24
C TRP A 32 -7.26 16.37 -2.26
N VAL A 33 -7.36 15.40 -3.17
CA VAL A 33 -8.45 15.33 -4.16
C VAL A 33 -9.80 15.16 -3.45
N LEU A 34 -9.89 14.28 -2.45
CA LEU A 34 -11.11 14.11 -1.67
C LEU A 34 -11.53 15.41 -0.97
N ASN A 35 -10.58 16.17 -0.41
CA ASN A 35 -10.87 17.44 0.25
C ASN A 35 -11.34 18.54 -0.73
N VAL A 36 -10.82 18.57 -1.96
CA VAL A 36 -11.23 19.56 -2.99
C VAL A 36 -12.59 19.24 -3.58
N PHE A 37 -12.85 17.97 -3.90
CA PHE A 37 -14.10 17.57 -4.58
C PHE A 37 -15.26 17.30 -3.62
N LEU A 38 -14.97 16.86 -2.39
CA LEU A 38 -15.96 16.41 -1.42
C LEU A 38 -15.83 17.09 -0.04
N GLY A 39 -14.85 17.98 0.17
CA GLY A 39 -14.69 18.68 1.45
C GLY A 39 -15.86 19.59 1.82
N TRP A 40 -16.66 20.02 0.84
CA TRP A 40 -17.91 20.75 1.07
C TRP A 40 -19.04 19.87 1.64
N THR A 41 -18.87 18.54 1.64
CA THR A 41 -19.83 17.59 2.22
C THR A 41 -19.31 17.09 3.58
N ALA A 42 -20.17 17.09 4.60
CA ALA A 42 -19.84 16.56 5.92
C ALA A 42 -19.35 15.09 5.85
N LEU A 43 -19.87 14.32 4.88
CA LEU A 43 -19.45 12.95 4.59
C LEU A 43 -18.01 12.86 4.05
N GLY A 44 -17.61 13.75 3.13
CA GLY A 44 -16.26 13.78 2.58
C GLY A 44 -15.19 14.04 3.64
N TRP A 45 -15.52 14.88 4.63
CA TRP A 45 -14.68 15.11 5.81
C TRP A 45 -14.51 13.89 6.70
N ILE A 46 -15.62 13.19 7.02
CA ILE A 46 -15.57 11.99 7.88
C ILE A 46 -14.74 10.90 7.20
N ILE A 47 -14.91 10.70 5.88
CA ILE A 47 -14.14 9.74 5.10
C ILE A 47 -12.65 10.13 5.07
N ALA A 48 -12.32 11.40 4.88
CA ALA A 48 -10.94 11.89 4.93
C ALA A 48 -10.29 11.64 6.30
N LEU A 49 -11.03 11.85 7.39
CA LEU A 49 -10.56 11.58 8.75
C LEU A 49 -10.30 10.10 8.98
N ILE A 50 -11.27 9.23 8.67
CA ILE A 50 -11.13 7.77 8.77
C ILE A 50 -9.93 7.30 7.96
N TRP A 51 -9.73 7.86 6.76
CA TRP A 51 -8.60 7.49 5.92
C TRP A 51 -7.26 8.02 6.44
N SER A 52 -7.23 9.19 7.07
CA SER A 52 -6.03 9.72 7.73
C SER A 52 -5.57 8.85 8.91
N PHE A 53 -6.51 8.17 9.57
CA PHE A 53 -6.23 7.22 10.65
C PHE A 53 -6.04 5.78 10.17
N THR A 54 -6.46 5.46 8.95
CA THR A 54 -6.26 4.14 8.34
C THR A 54 -4.89 4.07 7.68
N GLY A 55 -3.89 3.61 8.44
CA GLY A 55 -2.62 3.20 7.88
C GLY A 55 -2.86 2.03 6.93
N LYS A 56 -2.55 2.20 5.64
CA LYS A 56 -2.51 1.05 4.73
C LYS A 56 -1.49 0.07 5.31
N ASN A 57 -1.97 -1.02 5.89
CA ASN A 57 -1.20 -2.24 5.94
C ASN A 57 -0.96 -2.60 4.48
N LYS A 58 0.17 -2.14 3.97
CA LYS A 58 0.77 -2.75 2.80
C LYS A 58 0.97 -4.19 3.27
N VAL A 59 0.01 -5.07 3.00
CA VAL A 59 0.38 -6.43 2.68
C VAL A 59 1.31 -6.23 1.50
N LYS A 60 2.61 -6.11 1.80
CA LYS A 60 3.65 -6.20 0.80
C LYS A 60 3.59 -7.65 0.35
N GLU A 61 2.65 -7.95 -0.51
CA GLU A 61 2.57 -9.18 -1.28
C GLU A 61 3.62 -9.15 -2.40
N LYS A 62 4.83 -8.70 -2.03
CA LYS A 62 6.05 -8.55 -2.82
C LYS A 62 7.20 -8.33 -1.83
N SER A 63 7.55 -9.32 -1.01
CA SER A 63 8.88 -9.48 -0.35
C SER A 63 8.86 -10.33 0.94
N ALA A 64 8.24 -11.49 0.94
CA ALA A 64 8.56 -12.52 1.94
C ALA A 64 9.16 -13.73 1.20
N LEU A 65 10.49 -13.71 1.06
CA LEU A 65 11.40 -14.82 0.72
C LEU A 65 11.21 -15.54 -0.63
N THR A 66 11.76 -14.93 -1.69
CA THR A 66 11.99 -15.58 -2.98
C THR A 66 13.24 -16.47 -2.91
N TRP A 67 13.03 -17.74 -2.60
CA TRP A 67 13.73 -18.86 -3.26
C TRP A 67 12.66 -19.76 -3.89
N THR A 68 11.75 -19.17 -4.67
CA THR A 68 10.67 -19.94 -5.34
C THR A 68 11.23 -20.83 -6.45
N THR A 69 12.47 -20.57 -6.87
CA THR A 69 13.18 -21.31 -7.89
C THR A 69 14.54 -21.80 -7.39
N LYS A 70 14.93 -23.00 -7.84
CA LYS A 70 16.27 -23.61 -7.67
C LYS A 70 16.81 -23.98 -9.04
N ILE A 71 18.13 -24.04 -9.16
CA ILE A 71 18.79 -24.57 -10.35
C ILE A 71 18.79 -26.10 -10.26
N CYS A 72 18.37 -26.79 -11.33
CA CYS A 72 18.44 -28.24 -11.40
C CYS A 72 19.92 -28.71 -11.44
N PRO A 73 20.37 -29.63 -10.56
CA PRO A 73 21.77 -30.08 -10.53
C PRO A 73 22.19 -30.93 -11.74
N PHE A 74 21.23 -31.47 -12.51
CA PHE A 74 21.50 -32.36 -13.65
C PHE A 74 21.55 -31.64 -15.00
N CYS A 75 20.75 -30.57 -15.18
CA CYS A 75 20.63 -29.88 -16.46
C CYS A 75 20.80 -28.35 -16.37
N SER A 76 21.04 -27.82 -15.17
CA SER A 76 21.26 -26.38 -14.92
C SER A 76 20.09 -25.45 -15.26
N GLU A 77 18.92 -25.99 -15.58
CA GLU A 77 17.72 -25.20 -15.87
C GLU A 77 17.03 -24.70 -14.59
N GLU A 78 16.37 -23.55 -14.67
CA GLU A 78 15.63 -22.97 -13.56
C GLU A 78 14.28 -23.68 -13.36
N ILE A 79 14.06 -24.21 -12.16
CA ILE A 79 12.86 -24.99 -11.80
C ILE A 79 12.30 -24.54 -10.46
N LYS A 80 11.01 -24.84 -10.19
CA LYS A 80 10.37 -24.54 -8.90
C LYS A 80 11.07 -25.24 -7.75
N ILE A 81 11.14 -24.60 -6.58
CA ILE A 81 11.79 -25.15 -5.38
C ILE A 81 11.18 -26.51 -4.97
N ASP A 82 9.87 -26.69 -5.15
CA ASP A 82 9.11 -27.91 -4.80
C ASP A 82 9.13 -28.99 -5.89
N ALA A 83 9.90 -28.81 -6.97
CA ALA A 83 9.96 -29.81 -8.03
C ALA A 83 10.61 -31.11 -7.51
N ILE A 84 9.86 -32.21 -7.59
CA ILE A 84 10.30 -33.60 -7.35
C ILE A 84 10.96 -34.17 -8.61
N LYS A 85 10.42 -33.86 -9.81
CA LYS A 85 11.02 -34.19 -11.11
C LYS A 85 11.26 -32.94 -11.93
N CYS A 86 12.40 -32.87 -12.60
CA CYS A 86 12.69 -31.78 -13.54
C CYS A 86 11.85 -31.92 -14.82
N ARG A 87 11.21 -30.86 -15.30
CA ARG A 87 10.45 -30.85 -16.57
C ARG A 87 11.34 -30.99 -17.82
N TYR A 88 12.60 -30.60 -17.73
CA TYR A 88 13.50 -30.50 -18.87
C TYR A 88 14.33 -31.78 -19.07
N CYS A 89 14.90 -32.34 -18.00
CA CYS A 89 15.71 -33.56 -18.07
C CYS A 89 15.05 -34.80 -17.44
N ASN A 90 13.86 -34.68 -16.85
CA ASN A 90 13.11 -35.77 -16.18
C ASN A 90 13.84 -36.46 -15.01
N SER A 91 14.98 -35.94 -14.56
CA SER A 91 15.70 -36.46 -13.40
C SER A 91 14.85 -36.31 -12.12
N ASP A 92 14.91 -37.33 -11.27
CA ASP A 92 14.33 -37.29 -9.93
C ASP A 92 15.27 -36.52 -8.98
N LEU A 93 14.75 -35.47 -8.36
CA LEU A 93 15.49 -34.56 -7.49
C LEU A 93 15.40 -34.97 -6.01
N THR A 94 14.65 -36.03 -5.68
CA THR A 94 14.46 -36.50 -4.29
C THR A 94 15.51 -37.51 -3.84
N LYS A 95 16.29 -38.07 -4.77
CA LYS A 95 17.30 -39.10 -4.51
C LYS A 95 18.72 -38.53 -4.41
N THR A 96 18.87 -37.39 -3.74
CA THR A 96 20.21 -36.81 -3.51
C THR A 96 20.84 -37.44 -2.29
#